data_AF-A0A2D9GBG3-F1
#
_entry.id   AF-A0A2D9GBG3-F1
#
_cell.length_a   1.000
_cell.length_b   1.000
_cell.length_c   1.000
_cell.angle_alpha   90.00
_cell.angle_beta   90.00
_cell.angle_gamma   90.00
#
_symmetry.space_group_name_H-M   'P 1'
#
loop_
_entity.id
_entity.type
_entity.pdbx_description
1 polymer ?
#
loop_
_entity_poly.entity_id
_entity_poly.type
_entity_poly.pdbx_seq_one_letter_code
_entity_poly.pdbx_strand_id
1 'polypeptide(L)'
;IDNSSTYNAKNYFNSRFEELKKEYEELLFEMNWTKILYESEYSFQPITGKNYHLYKKKNNSYFLSIIEPNQWNKKFIGTFCLQNNGTWKKIEQNEQK
;
A
#
# COMPACT_ATOMS: atom_id res chain seq x y z
N ILE A 1 -10.47 -13.29 45.05
CA ILE A 1 -10.47 -12.22 44.02
C ILE A 1 -10.30 -12.93 42.69
N ASP A 2 -11.29 -12.85 41.82
CA ASP A 2 -11.31 -13.62 40.57
C ASP A 2 -10.33 -13.01 39.55
N ASN A 3 -9.12 -13.57 39.49
CA ASN A 3 -8.05 -13.16 38.59
C ASN A 3 -8.39 -13.36 37.10
N SER A 4 -9.44 -14.14 36.78
CA SER A 4 -9.87 -14.36 35.39
C SER A 4 -10.42 -13.05 34.78
N SER A 5 -11.09 -12.22 35.57
CA SER A 5 -11.61 -10.92 35.16
C SER A 5 -10.48 -9.95 34.76
N THR A 6 -9.40 -9.92 35.54
CA THR A 6 -8.21 -9.10 35.27
C THR A 6 -7.44 -9.60 34.03
N TYR A 7 -7.34 -10.92 33.85
CA TYR A 7 -6.72 -11.53 32.67
C TYR A 7 -7.48 -11.19 31.39
N ASN A 8 -8.81 -11.31 31.41
CA ASN A 8 -9.66 -10.99 30.26
C ASN A 8 -9.58 -9.50 29.88
N ALA A 9 -9.59 -8.60 30.88
CA ALA A 9 -9.40 -7.17 30.63
C ALA A 9 -8.04 -6.86 29.98
N LYS A 10 -6.95 -7.48 30.47
CA LYS A 10 -5.61 -7.32 29.87
C LYS A 10 -5.58 -7.78 28.40
N ASN A 11 -6.15 -8.93 28.10
CA ASN A 11 -6.21 -9.45 26.73
C ASN A 11 -7.02 -8.55 25.80
N TYR A 12 -8.14 -8.01 26.29
CA TYR A 12 -8.93 -7.03 25.54
C TYR A 12 -8.09 -5.79 25.18
N PHE A 13 -7.43 -5.16 26.15
CA PHE A 13 -6.62 -3.97 25.88
C PHE A 13 -5.43 -4.27 24.95
N ASN A 14 -4.80 -5.43 25.09
CA ASN A 14 -3.74 -5.85 24.16
C ASN A 14 -4.26 -6.03 22.73
N SER A 15 -5.41 -6.69 22.54
CA SER A 15 -6.03 -6.85 21.21
C SER A 15 -6.32 -5.49 20.58
N ARG A 16 -6.95 -4.59 21.35
CA ARG A 16 -7.27 -3.23 20.90
C ARG A 16 -6.02 -2.43 20.55
N PHE A 17 -4.93 -2.60 21.31
CA PHE A 17 -3.66 -1.94 21.02
C PHE A 17 -3.05 -2.45 19.71
N GLU A 18 -3.03 -3.77 19.50
CA GLU A 18 -2.50 -4.36 18.26
C GLU A 18 -3.35 -3.96 17.04
N GLU A 19 -4.67 -3.87 17.18
CA GLU A 19 -5.58 -3.35 16.14
C GLU A 19 -5.21 -1.90 15.76
N LEU A 20 -5.09 -1.00 16.75
CA LEU A 20 -4.73 0.40 16.52
C LEU A 20 -3.34 0.55 15.90
N LYS A 21 -2.37 -0.24 16.37
CA LYS A 21 -1.01 -0.26 15.83
C LYS A 21 -1.02 -0.69 14.36
N LYS A 22 -1.79 -1.73 14.03
CA LYS A 22 -1.93 -2.19 12.65
C LYS A 22 -2.55 -1.11 11.75
N GLU A 23 -3.62 -0.45 12.19
CA GLU A 23 -4.23 0.66 11.45
C GLU A 23 -3.22 1.80 11.20
N TYR A 24 -2.40 2.13 12.20
CA TYR A 24 -1.35 3.13 12.05
C TYR A 24 -0.28 2.73 11.04
N GLU A 25 0.17 1.47 11.07
CA GLU A 25 1.15 0.94 10.10
C GLU A 25 0.59 0.95 8.67
N GLU A 26 -0.68 0.58 8.49
CA GLU A 26 -1.38 0.65 7.19
C GLU A 26 -1.45 2.10 6.67
N LEU A 27 -1.75 3.06 7.54
CA LEU A 27 -1.77 4.48 7.20
C LEU A 27 -0.40 4.98 6.74
N LEU A 28 0.67 4.63 7.46
CA LEU A 28 2.04 4.98 7.06
C LEU A 28 2.40 4.36 5.72
N PHE A 29 1.99 3.11 5.48
CA PHE A 29 2.21 2.42 4.22
C PHE A 29 1.53 3.15 3.05
N GLU A 30 0.25 3.50 3.20
CA GLU A 30 -0.51 4.25 2.20
C GLU A 30 0.11 5.62 1.92
N MET A 31 0.51 6.35 2.98
CA MET A 31 1.17 7.64 2.86
C MET A 31 2.48 7.53 2.08
N ASN A 32 3.32 6.54 2.40
CA ASN A 32 4.60 6.33 1.73
C ASN A 32 4.43 6.01 0.24
N TRP A 33 3.48 5.15 -0.12
CA TRP A 33 3.21 4.84 -1.54
C TRP A 33 2.61 6.03 -2.28
N THR A 34 1.69 6.75 -1.66
CA THR A 34 1.12 7.97 -2.22
C THR A 34 2.23 8.96 -2.58
N LYS A 35 3.18 9.18 -1.65
CA LYS A 35 4.35 10.02 -1.91
C LYS A 35 5.18 9.51 -3.09
N ILE A 36 5.56 8.23 -3.09
CA ILE A 36 6.36 7.62 -4.17
C ILE A 36 5.66 7.78 -5.53
N LEU A 37 4.35 7.57 -5.59
CA LEU A 37 3.58 7.63 -6.84
C LEU A 37 3.45 9.06 -7.38
N TYR A 38 3.28 10.05 -6.50
CA TYR A 38 3.31 11.46 -6.90
C TYR A 38 4.70 11.93 -7.33
N GLU A 39 5.78 11.37 -6.76
CA GLU A 39 7.16 11.65 -7.15
C GLU A 39 7.63 10.82 -8.36
N SER A 40 6.83 9.83 -8.80
CA SER A 40 7.15 8.98 -9.93
C SER A 40 6.92 9.70 -11.26
N GLU A 41 7.66 9.30 -12.28
CA GLU A 41 7.43 9.81 -13.63
C GLU A 41 6.18 9.18 -14.26
N TYR A 42 5.31 9.98 -14.88
CA TYR A 42 4.16 9.50 -15.64
C TYR A 42 3.90 10.38 -16.86
N SER A 43 3.50 9.75 -17.96
CA SER A 43 3.19 10.43 -19.24
C SER A 43 1.69 10.55 -19.51
N PHE A 44 0.87 10.36 -18.47
CA PHE A 44 -0.59 10.38 -18.54
C PHE A 44 -1.17 11.01 -17.28
N GLN A 45 -2.43 11.44 -17.31
CA GLN A 45 -3.14 11.90 -16.13
C GLN A 45 -3.85 10.72 -15.45
N PRO A 46 -3.49 10.35 -14.21
CA PRO A 46 -4.19 9.32 -13.47
C PRO A 46 -5.65 9.70 -13.20
N ILE A 47 -6.54 8.71 -13.27
CA ILE A 47 -7.96 8.86 -13.02
C ILE A 47 -8.31 7.94 -11.85
N THR A 48 -9.12 8.47 -10.95
CA THR A 48 -9.64 7.74 -9.79
C THR A 48 -10.32 6.43 -10.19
N GLY A 49 -10.08 5.37 -9.42
CA GLY A 49 -10.68 4.05 -9.62
C GLY A 49 -10.03 3.18 -10.69
N LYS A 50 -9.02 3.68 -11.42
CA LYS A 50 -8.27 2.88 -12.39
C LYS A 50 -6.98 2.31 -11.80
N ASN A 51 -6.62 1.13 -12.28
CA ASN A 51 -5.38 0.46 -11.93
C ASN A 51 -4.22 0.98 -12.78
N TYR A 52 -3.09 1.15 -12.11
CA TYR A 52 -1.84 1.59 -12.70
C TYR A 52 -0.69 0.77 -12.10
N HIS A 53 0.34 0.54 -12.90
CA HIS A 53 1.44 -0.36 -12.55
C HIS A 53 2.71 0.45 -12.35
N LEU A 54 3.28 0.34 -11.15
CA LEU A 54 4.52 1.01 -10.79
C LEU A 54 5.71 0.13 -11.16
N TYR A 55 6.68 0.73 -11.82
CA TYR A 55 7.91 0.07 -12.24
C TYR A 55 9.13 0.84 -11.76
N LYS A 56 10.24 0.11 -11.67
CA LYS A 56 11.53 0.67 -11.30
C LYS A 56 12.49 0.65 -12.48
N LYS A 57 13.11 1.80 -12.75
CA LYS A 57 14.14 1.96 -13.77
C LYS A 57 15.51 1.52 -13.26
N LYS A 58 16.47 1.36 -14.16
CA LYS A 58 17.86 1.01 -13.83
C LYS A 58 18.57 2.06 -12.97
N ASN A 59 18.21 3.34 -13.12
CA ASN A 59 18.71 4.47 -12.32
C ASN A 59 18.02 4.60 -10.96
N ASN A 60 17.29 3.58 -10.50
CA ASN A 60 16.57 3.55 -9.23
C ASN A 60 15.34 4.49 -9.13
N SER A 61 14.98 5.23 -10.19
CA SER A 61 13.74 6.02 -10.21
C SER A 61 12.51 5.16 -10.49
N TYR A 62 11.35 5.65 -10.08
CA TYR A 62 10.05 5.02 -10.29
C TYR A 62 9.29 5.69 -11.44
N PHE A 63 8.49 4.90 -12.15
CA PHE A 63 7.56 5.43 -13.14
C PHE A 63 6.27 4.61 -13.16
N LEU A 64 5.17 5.31 -13.38
CA LEU A 64 3.84 4.73 -13.46
C LEU A 64 3.49 4.44 -14.91
N SER A 65 2.80 3.33 -15.16
CA SER A 65 2.37 2.92 -16.50
C SER A 65 0.99 2.28 -16.46
N ILE A 66 0.31 2.31 -17.61
CA ILE A 66 -0.96 1.59 -17.87
C ILE A 66 -0.65 0.18 -18.43
N ILE A 67 0.58 -0.06 -18.88
CA ILE A 67 1.01 -1.35 -19.44
C ILE A 67 1.16 -2.37 -18.30
N GLU A 68 0.56 -3.53 -18.49
CA GLU A 68 0.58 -4.66 -17.55
C GLU A 68 1.99 -5.28 -17.45
N PRO A 69 2.38 -5.85 -16.29
CA PRO A 69 3.71 -6.39 -16.10
C PRO A 69 4.01 -7.63 -16.96
N ASN A 70 2.98 -8.32 -17.45
CA ASN A 70 3.11 -9.46 -18.36
C ASN A 70 3.38 -9.05 -19.82
N GLN A 71 3.19 -7.77 -20.17
CA GLN A 71 3.35 -7.27 -21.54
C GLN A 71 4.79 -6.82 -21.86
N TRP A 72 5.68 -6.78 -20.86
CA TRP A 72 7.06 -6.33 -21.03
C TRP A 72 7.99 -6.75 -19.90
N ASN A 73 9.30 -6.68 -20.14
CA ASN A 73 10.31 -7.06 -19.16
C ASN A 73 10.86 -5.83 -18.39
N LYS A 74 10.02 -5.22 -17.55
CA LYS A 74 10.40 -4.15 -16.63
C LYS A 74 10.29 -4.63 -15.18
N LYS A 75 11.08 -4.04 -14.27
CA LYS A 75 11.04 -4.40 -12.85
C LYS A 75 9.75 -3.87 -12.21
N PHE A 76 8.74 -4.74 -12.12
CA PHE A 76 7.44 -4.45 -11.51
C PHE A 76 7.55 -4.33 -9.99
N ILE A 77 6.86 -3.34 -9.42
CA ILE A 77 6.85 -3.06 -7.98
C ILE A 77 5.48 -3.33 -7.37
N GLY A 78 4.41 -3.03 -8.11
CA GLY A 78 3.04 -3.29 -7.67
C GLY A 78 2.02 -2.54 -8.52
N THR A 79 0.76 -2.96 -8.35
CA THR A 79 -0.41 -2.30 -8.93
C THR A 79 -1.03 -1.39 -7.90
N PHE A 80 -1.41 -0.19 -8.32
CA PHE A 80 -1.96 0.87 -7.48
C PHE A 80 -3.20 1.48 -8.11
N CYS A 81 -4.13 1.93 -7.26
CA CYS A 81 -5.36 2.60 -7.67
C CYS A 81 -5.49 3.93 -6.94
N LEU A 82 -5.72 5.00 -7.71
CA LEU A 82 -5.99 6.33 -7.18
C LEU A 82 -7.39 6.34 -6.55
N GLN A 83 -7.46 6.72 -5.28
CA GLN A 83 -8.70 6.81 -4.50
C GLN A 83 -9.35 8.19 -4.65
N ASN A 84 -10.62 8.31 -4.23
CA ASN A 84 -11.39 9.57 -4.35
C ASN A 84 -10.82 10.72 -3.52
N ASN A 85 -10.11 10.40 -2.43
CA ASN A 85 -9.44 11.35 -1.54
C ASN A 85 -8.04 11.75 -2.05
N GLY A 86 -7.62 11.28 -3.23
CA GLY A 86 -6.29 11.56 -3.79
C GLY A 86 -5.17 10.67 -3.25
N THR A 87 -5.45 9.69 -2.38
CA THR A 87 -4.42 8.74 -1.95
C THR A 87 -4.30 7.58 -2.94
N TRP A 88 -3.15 6.91 -2.90
CA TRP A 88 -2.91 5.74 -3.73
C TRP A 88 -2.93 4.47 -2.89
N LYS A 89 -3.83 3.56 -3.24
CA LYS A 89 -3.95 2.27 -2.59
C LYS A 89 -3.25 1.19 -3.43
N LYS A 90 -2.37 0.42 -2.79
CA LYS A 90 -1.79 -0.78 -3.42
C LYS A 90 -2.86 -1.87 -3.53
N ILE A 91 -3.04 -2.44 -4.73
CA ILE A 91 -4.06 -3.45 -5.02
C ILE A 91 -3.47 -4.86 -5.02
N GLU A 92 -2.26 -5.04 -5.56
CA GLU A 92 -1.60 -6.36 -5.61
C GLU A 92 -0.22 -6.29 -4.95
N GLN A 93 -0.02 -7.16 -3.95
CA GLN A 93 1.29 -7.65 -3.59
C GLN A 93 1.56 -8.86 -4.50
N ASN A 94 2.62 -8.83 -5.30
CA ASN A 94 3.18 -10.08 -5.78
C ASN A 94 3.70 -10.85 -4.56
N GLU A 95 2.86 -11.68 -3.95
CA GLU A 95 3.30 -12.88 -3.27
C GLU A 95 3.76 -13.85 -4.36
N GLN A 96 4.98 -13.66 -4.86
CA GLN A 96 5.70 -14.79 -5.45
C GLN A 96 6.07 -15.72 -4.28
N LYS A 97 5.14 -16.65 -4.00
CA LYS A 97 5.43 -17.93 -3.36
C LYS A 97 6.37 -18.75 -4.23
#